data_AF-A0A1A8DAK8-F1
#
_entry.id   AF-A0A1A8DAK8-F1
#
_cell.length_a   1.000
_cell.length_b   1.000
_cell.length_c   1.000
_cell.angle_alpha   90.00
_cell.angle_beta   90.00
_cell.angle_gamma   90.00
#
_symmetry.space_group_name_H-M   'P 1'
#
loop_
_entity.id
_entity.type
_entity.pdbx_description
1 polymer ?
#
loop_
_entity_poly.entity_id
_entity_poly.type
_entity_poly.pdbx_seq_one_letter_code
_entity_poly.pdbx_strand_id
1 'polypeptide(L)'
;YNKTNIDVNAMCNATGSPHTDLFPLNNGTLEVDIYKGGVVLGCFFGPAALYIWAIGILAAGQSSTMTGTYSGQFVMEGFLNLKWSRFARVLLTRSIAITPTLLVAIFQDVEHLT
;
A
#
# COMPACT_ATOMS: atom_id res chain seq x y z
N TYR A 1 -8.45 -14.46 12.45
CA TYR A 1 -9.67 -13.63 12.43
C TYR A 1 -10.64 -14.25 11.44
N ASN A 2 -11.61 -15.03 11.92
CA ASN A 2 -12.53 -15.82 11.09
C ASN A 2 -13.77 -15.00 10.71
N LYS A 3 -13.56 -13.77 10.22
CA LYS A 3 -14.64 -12.87 9.82
C LYS A 3 -14.93 -13.07 8.34
N THR A 4 -16.21 -13.16 8.02
CA THR A 4 -16.68 -13.38 6.65
C THR A 4 -16.97 -12.05 5.98
N ASN A 5 -17.07 -12.05 4.65
CA ASN A 5 -17.42 -10.82 3.92
C ASN A 5 -18.82 -10.31 4.30
N ILE A 6 -19.77 -11.20 4.63
CA ILE A 6 -21.10 -10.82 5.11
C ILE A 6 -21.06 -10.05 6.45
N ASP A 7 -20.19 -10.46 7.39
CA ASP A 7 -20.09 -9.80 8.70
C ASP A 7 -19.59 -8.36 8.54
N VAL A 8 -18.62 -8.16 7.65
CA VAL A 8 -18.03 -6.85 7.36
C VAL A 8 -19.00 -5.99 6.56
N ASN A 9 -19.67 -6.55 5.55
CA ASN A 9 -20.66 -5.82 4.77
C ASN A 9 -21.81 -5.32 5.66
N ALA A 10 -22.33 -6.17 6.55
CA ALA A 10 -23.38 -5.77 7.49
C ALA A 10 -22.95 -4.60 8.38
N MET A 11 -21.71 -4.60 8.87
CA MET A 11 -21.15 -3.50 9.65
C MET A 11 -20.98 -2.22 8.81
N CYS A 12 -20.40 -2.33 7.62
CA CYS A 12 -20.19 -1.21 6.70
C CYS A 12 -21.51 -0.59 6.22
N ASN A 13 -22.56 -1.39 6.05
CA ASN A 13 -23.91 -0.94 5.70
C ASN A 13 -24.57 -0.19 6.87
N ALA A 14 -24.43 -0.71 8.10
CA ALA A 14 -24.95 -0.04 9.29
C ALA A 14 -24.32 1.35 9.54
N THR A 15 -23.04 1.51 9.22
CA THR A 15 -22.32 2.79 9.33
C THR A 15 -22.56 3.72 8.14
N GLY A 16 -23.29 3.29 7.10
CA GLY A 16 -23.58 4.08 5.90
C GLY A 16 -22.36 4.36 5.03
N SER A 17 -21.38 3.45 5.00
CA SER A 17 -20.15 3.64 4.22
C SER A 17 -20.44 3.50 2.70
N PRO A 18 -19.84 4.34 1.84
CA PRO A 18 -20.03 4.30 0.39
C PRO A 18 -19.26 3.17 -0.32
N HIS A 19 -18.63 2.27 0.43
CA HIS A 19 -17.74 1.22 -0.09
C HIS A 19 -18.21 -0.19 0.27
N THR A 20 -19.51 -0.37 0.46
CA THR A 20 -20.13 -1.67 0.76
C THR A 20 -20.01 -2.67 -0.40
N ASP A 21 -19.92 -2.17 -1.65
CA ASP A 21 -19.74 -2.99 -2.86
C ASP A 21 -18.40 -3.75 -2.89
N LEU A 22 -17.44 -3.34 -2.06
CA LEU A 22 -16.13 -3.97 -1.97
C LEU A 22 -16.14 -5.35 -1.29
N PHE A 23 -17.20 -5.63 -0.53
CA PHE A 23 -17.37 -6.85 0.25
C PHE A 23 -18.60 -7.62 -0.26
N PRO A 24 -18.44 -8.62 -1.15
CA PRO A 24 -19.56 -9.39 -1.66
C PRO A 24 -20.26 -10.14 -0.52
N LEU A 25 -21.59 -10.31 -0.62
CA LEU A 25 -22.41 -11.05 0.34
C LEU A 25 -22.20 -12.57 0.21
N ASN A 26 -21.00 -13.04 0.53
CA ASN A 26 -20.65 -14.46 0.52
C ASN A 26 -20.13 -14.92 1.90
N ASN A 27 -20.24 -16.22 2.16
CA ASN A 27 -19.72 -16.85 3.37
C ASN A 27 -18.21 -17.17 3.28
N GLY A 28 -17.52 -16.51 2.33
CA GLY A 28 -16.08 -16.65 2.15
C GLY A 28 -15.33 -15.93 3.26
N THR A 29 -14.12 -16.41 3.55
CA THR A 29 -13.20 -15.71 4.45
C THR A 29 -12.85 -14.35 3.86
N LEU A 30 -12.79 -13.33 4.70
CA LEU A 30 -12.38 -12.00 4.31
C LEU A 30 -10.92 -12.00 3.84
N GLU A 31 -10.69 -11.71 2.57
CA GLU A 31 -9.36 -11.42 2.05
C GLU A 31 -9.02 -9.95 2.32
N VAL A 32 -8.01 -9.72 3.15
CA VAL A 32 -7.60 -8.38 3.57
C VAL A 32 -6.42 -7.93 2.71
N ASP A 33 -6.65 -6.89 1.91
CA ASP A 33 -5.62 -6.12 1.21
C ASP A 33 -5.40 -4.77 1.93
N ILE A 34 -4.31 -4.05 1.62
CA ILE A 34 -4.01 -2.72 2.18
C ILE A 34 -5.21 -1.77 1.99
N TYR A 35 -5.85 -1.82 0.82
CA TYR A 35 -7.04 -1.01 0.54
C TYR A 35 -8.26 -1.45 1.36
N LYS A 36 -8.59 -2.75 1.33
CA LYS A 36 -9.72 -3.32 2.09
C LYS A 36 -9.55 -3.08 3.59
N GLY A 37 -8.35 -3.22 4.13
CA GLY A 37 -8.04 -3.00 5.55
C GLY A 37 -8.36 -1.57 5.99
N GLY A 38 -8.02 -0.57 5.16
CA GLY A 38 -8.36 0.83 5.42
C GLY A 38 -9.86 1.10 5.40
N VAL A 39 -10.59 0.49 4.46
CA VAL A 39 -12.06 0.61 4.39
C VAL A 39 -12.72 -0.06 5.59
N VAL A 40 -12.27 -1.25 6.00
CA VAL A 40 -12.76 -1.92 7.21
C VAL A 40 -12.54 -1.05 8.44
N LEU A 41 -11.34 -0.50 8.63
CA LEU A 41 -11.06 0.44 9.72
C LEU A 41 -12.01 1.64 9.70
N GLY A 42 -12.28 2.18 8.50
CA GLY A 42 -13.26 3.25 8.29
C GLY A 42 -14.69 2.86 8.71
N CYS A 43 -15.14 1.65 8.38
CA CYS A 43 -16.47 1.18 8.76
C CYS A 43 -16.63 0.95 10.27
N PHE A 44 -15.57 0.53 10.96
CA PHE A 44 -15.60 0.22 12.40
C PHE A 44 -15.36 1.46 13.29
N PHE A 45 -14.44 2.33 12.91
CA PHE A 45 -13.98 3.46 13.73
C PHE A 45 -14.32 4.83 13.14
N GLY A 46 -14.94 4.86 11.95
CA GLY A 46 -15.33 6.09 11.26
C GLY A 46 -14.26 6.62 10.28
N PRO A 47 -14.57 7.71 9.56
CA PRO A 47 -13.75 8.22 8.46
C PRO A 47 -12.35 8.67 8.92
N ALA A 48 -12.20 9.13 10.17
CA ALA A 48 -10.91 9.56 10.71
C ALA A 48 -9.88 8.41 10.74
N ALA A 49 -10.31 7.19 11.07
CA ALA A 49 -9.43 6.03 11.11
C ALA A 49 -8.91 5.65 9.71
N LEU A 50 -9.73 5.84 8.67
CA LEU A 50 -9.33 5.62 7.28
C LEU A 50 -8.22 6.59 6.87
N TYR A 51 -8.34 7.87 7.21
CA TYR A 51 -7.30 8.86 6.91
C TYR A 51 -6.00 8.60 7.70
N ILE A 52 -6.11 8.26 8.99
CA ILE A 52 -4.95 7.92 9.81
C ILE A 52 -4.22 6.69 9.25
N TRP A 53 -4.97 5.68 8.80
CA TRP A 53 -4.42 4.50 8.14
C TRP A 53 -3.64 4.88 6.87
N ALA A 54 -4.23 5.69 5.99
CA ALA A 54 -3.58 6.14 4.77
C ALA A 54 -2.27 6.91 5.04
N ILE A 55 -2.29 7.83 6.01
CA ILE A 55 -1.10 8.58 6.43
C ILE A 55 -0.05 7.64 7.04
N GLY A 56 -0.48 6.66 7.83
CA GLY A 56 0.40 5.66 8.43
C GLY A 56 1.16 4.83 7.39
N ILE A 57 0.47 4.37 6.34
CA ILE A 57 1.09 3.63 5.22
C ILE A 57 2.08 4.53 4.47
N LEU A 58 1.73 5.80 4.23
CA LEU A 58 2.62 6.76 3.59
C LEU A 58 3.89 6.98 4.42
N ALA A 59 3.74 7.18 5.74
CA ALA A 59 4.84 7.37 6.67
C ALA A 59 5.74 6.13 6.76
N ALA A 60 5.15 4.92 6.77
CA ALA A 60 5.89 3.66 6.76
C ALA A 60 6.79 3.53 5.52
N GLY A 61 6.29 3.93 4.33
CA GLY A 61 7.07 3.94 3.10
C GLY A 61 8.27 4.90 3.14
N GLN A 62 8.10 6.10 3.71
CA GLN A 62 9.20 7.06 3.86
C GLN A 62 10.28 6.54 4.81
N SER A 63 9.89 5.96 5.94
CA SER A 63 10.82 5.40 6.92
C SER A 63 11.63 4.23 6.32
N SER A 64 10.98 3.31 5.62
CA SER A 64 11.64 2.18 4.95
C SER A 64 12.68 2.64 3.92
N THR A 65 12.34 3.68 3.15
CA THR A 65 13.26 4.28 2.17
C THR A 65 14.53 4.77 2.86
N MET A 66 14.40 5.54 3.96
CA MET A 66 15.54 6.07 4.69
C MET A 66 16.47 4.96 5.17
N THR A 67 15.95 3.92 5.83
CA THR A 67 16.73 2.77 6.29
C THR A 67 17.42 2.03 5.14
N GLY A 68 16.73 1.85 4.00
CA GLY A 68 17.31 1.24 2.81
C GLY A 68 18.48 2.04 2.21
N THR A 69 18.45 3.38 2.29
CA THR A 69 19.56 4.19 1.80
C THR A 69 20.81 4.06 2.66
N TYR A 70 20.64 3.96 3.98
CA TYR A 70 21.76 3.76 4.91
C TYR A 70 22.34 2.35 4.77
N SER A 71 21.51 1.31 4.74
CA SER A 71 21.99 -0.07 4.54
C SER A 71 22.73 -0.23 3.22
N GLY A 72 22.20 0.35 2.13
CA GLY A 72 22.87 0.37 0.83
C GLY A 72 24.20 1.13 0.84
N GLN A 73 24.38 2.12 1.74
CA GLN A 73 25.66 2.79 1.90
C GLN A 73 26.74 1.86 2.44
N PHE A 74 26.43 1.13 3.51
CA PHE A 74 27.36 0.19 4.12
C PHE A 74 27.76 -0.92 3.13
N VAL A 75 26.81 -1.43 2.34
CA VAL A 75 27.10 -2.47 1.34
C VAL A 75 27.97 -1.92 0.19
N MET A 76 27.66 -0.73 -0.34
CA MET A 76 28.42 -0.18 -1.48
C MET A 76 29.84 0.27 -1.11
N GLU A 77 30.02 0.92 0.04
CA GLU A 77 31.36 1.31 0.50
C GLU A 77 32.16 0.10 0.99
N GLY A 78 31.50 -0.89 1.61
CA GLY A 78 32.14 -2.11 2.11
C GLY A 78 32.58 -3.08 1.00
N PHE A 79 31.68 -3.43 0.08
CA PHE A 79 31.94 -4.49 -0.90
C PHE A 79 32.40 -3.98 -2.27
N LEU A 80 31.89 -2.84 -2.73
CA LEU A 80 32.10 -2.35 -4.11
C LEU A 80 33.10 -1.19 -4.20
N ASN A 81 33.56 -0.64 -3.06
CA ASN A 81 34.46 0.52 -2.96
C ASN A 81 34.06 1.71 -3.88
N LEU A 82 32.76 1.89 -4.10
CA LEU A 82 32.22 2.81 -5.09
C LEU A 82 31.65 4.06 -4.39
N LYS A 83 32.34 5.20 -4.53
CA LYS A 83 31.89 6.48 -3.95
C LYS A 83 31.03 7.26 -4.95
N TRP A 84 29.71 7.17 -4.78
CA TRP A 84 28.72 7.97 -5.50
C TRP A 84 28.06 8.99 -4.55
N SER A 85 27.67 10.17 -5.06
CA SER A 85 26.71 11.06 -4.39
C SER A 85 25.45 10.33 -3.89
N ARG A 86 25.09 10.56 -2.62
CA ARG A 86 23.92 9.96 -1.95
C ARG A 86 22.63 10.15 -2.75
N PHE A 87 22.40 11.35 -3.27
CA PHE A 87 21.13 11.67 -3.95
C PHE A 87 20.97 10.94 -5.28
N ALA A 88 22.07 10.81 -6.03
CA ALA A 88 22.05 10.14 -7.32
C ALA A 88 21.91 8.61 -7.17
N ARG A 89 22.47 8.00 -6.11
CA ARG A 89 22.20 6.60 -5.79
C ARG A 89 20.71 6.37 -5.51
N VAL A 90 20.10 7.25 -4.70
CA VAL A 90 18.68 7.15 -4.33
C VAL A 90 17.78 7.32 -5.54
N LEU A 91 18.05 8.31 -6.40
CA LEU A 91 17.30 8.49 -7.63
C LEU A 91 17.41 7.25 -8.52
N LEU A 92 18.61 6.72 -8.73
CA LEU A 92 18.82 5.57 -9.62
C LEU A 92 18.07 4.32 -9.11
N THR A 93 18.24 3.95 -7.83
CA THR A 93 17.58 2.76 -7.29
C THR A 93 16.07 2.92 -7.22
N ARG A 94 15.56 4.12 -6.91
CA ARG A 94 14.11 4.40 -6.92
C ARG A 94 13.54 4.37 -8.32
N SER A 95 14.24 4.92 -9.33
CA SER A 95 13.79 4.87 -10.73
C SER A 95 13.68 3.44 -11.22
N ILE A 96 14.70 2.60 -10.95
CA ILE A 96 14.67 1.17 -11.33
C ILE A 96 13.52 0.44 -10.63
N ALA A 97 13.28 0.72 -9.35
CA ALA A 97 12.20 0.09 -8.59
C ALA A 97 10.79 0.56 -9.03
N ILE A 98 10.62 1.84 -9.41
CA ILE A 98 9.34 2.42 -9.83
C ILE A 98 9.00 2.06 -11.28
N THR A 99 9.99 1.85 -12.15
CA THR A 99 9.76 1.54 -13.57
C THR A 99 8.81 0.35 -13.82
N PRO A 100 9.00 -0.83 -13.20
CA PRO A 100 8.12 -1.97 -13.45
C PRO A 100 6.70 -1.76 -12.90
N THR A 101 6.56 -1.10 -11.75
CA THR A 101 5.25 -0.82 -11.17
C THR A 101 4.48 0.21 -12.00
N LEU A 102 5.18 1.22 -12.52
CA LEU A 102 4.62 2.22 -13.42
C LEU A 102 4.15 1.58 -14.74
N LEU A 103 4.94 0.67 -15.32
CA LEU A 103 4.55 -0.06 -16.53
C LEU A 103 3.25 -0.85 -16.30
N VAL A 104 3.18 -1.62 -15.22
CA VAL A 104 1.97 -2.41 -14.89
C VAL A 104 0.75 -1.50 -14.72
N ALA A 105 0.89 -0.40 -13.98
CA ALA A 105 -0.20 0.54 -13.78
C ALA A 105 -0.72 1.15 -15.10
N ILE A 106 0.18 1.54 -16.01
CA ILE A 106 -0.20 2.09 -17.31
C ILE A 106 -0.87 1.03 -18.19
N PHE A 107 -0.31 -0.18 -18.27
CA PHE A 107 -0.90 -1.24 -19.10
C PHE A 107 -2.28 -1.68 -18.61
N GLN A 108 -2.49 -1.79 -17.29
CA GLN A 108 -3.80 -2.11 -16.73
C GLN A 108 -4.83 -1.02 -16.99
N ASP A 109 -4.44 0.25 -16.90
CA ASP A 109 -5.33 1.39 -17.18
C ASP A 109 -5.75 1.41 -18.67
N VAL A 110 -4.80 1.16 -19.57
CA VAL A 110 -5.06 1.06 -21.02
C VAL A 110 -6.00 -0.11 -21.33
N GLU A 111 -5.86 -1.26 -20.67
CA GLU A 111 -6.74 -2.41 -20.85
C GLU A 111 -8.16 -2.16 -20.32
N HIS A 112 -8.34 -1.34 -19.27
CA HIS A 112 -9.67 -0.98 -18.79
C HIS A 112 -10.39 0.01 -19.71
N LEU A 113 -9.64 0.74 -20.56
CA LEU A 113 -10.17 1.76 -21.47
C LEU A 113 -10.41 1.26 -22.91
N THR A 114 -9.88 0.09 -23.29
CA THR A 114 -10.02 -0.50 -24.65
C THR A 114 -10.97 -1.67 -24.65
#